data_AF-A0ABD0QC91-F1
#
_entry.id   AF-A0ABD0QC91-F1
#
_cell.length_a   1.000
_cell.length_b   1.000
_cell.length_c   1.000
_cell.angle_alpha   90.00
_cell.angle_beta   90.00
_cell.angle_gamma   90.00
#
_symmetry.space_group_name_H-M   'P 1'
#
loop_
_entity.id
_entity.type
_entity.pdbx_description
1 polymer ?
#
loop_
_entity_poly.entity_id
_entity_poly.type
_entity_poly.pdbx_seq_one_letter_code
_entity_poly.pdbx_strand_id
1 'polypeptide(L)'
;RSSLPRFLIRGHLDATSCAVTRPLTGELLVESAEVAIKSIELQLVRVETCGCAEGYARDATEIQNIQIAEGDVCRGLSIPIYMVFPRLFTCPTLETTNFKV
;
A
#
# COMPACT_ATOMS: atom_id res chain seq x y z
N ARG A 1 -0.81 -20.19 22.46
CA ARG A 1 -0.68 -19.24 21.34
C ARG A 1 0.09 -18.05 21.87
N SER A 2 1.29 -17.76 21.36
CA SER A 2 1.98 -16.51 21.69
C SER A 2 1.18 -15.34 21.10
N SER A 3 0.98 -14.29 21.88
CA SER A 3 0.44 -13.03 21.38
C SER A 3 1.40 -12.42 20.37
N LEU A 4 0.88 -11.75 19.34
CA LEU A 4 1.71 -10.91 18.48
C LEU A 4 2.42 -9.86 19.36
N PRO A 5 3.72 -9.62 19.14
CA PRO A 5 4.45 -8.55 19.83
C PRO A 5 3.76 -7.19 19.62
N ARG A 6 3.80 -6.32 20.62
CA ARG A 6 3.22 -4.98 20.48
C ARG A 6 4.15 -4.09 19.65
N PHE A 7 3.54 -3.36 18.73
CA PHE A 7 4.19 -2.32 17.95
C PHE A 7 3.21 -1.20 17.64
N LEU A 8 3.74 -0.03 17.33
CA LEU A 8 2.99 1.14 16.90
C LEU A 8 3.74 1.79 15.74
N ILE A 9 3.09 1.78 14.59
CA ILE A 9 3.57 2.43 13.37
C ILE A 9 2.54 3.50 13.01
N ARG A 10 3.01 4.69 12.69
CA ARG A 10 2.20 5.80 12.20
C ARG A 10 2.78 6.34 10.91
N GLY A 11 2.02 7.17 10.22
CA GLY A 11 2.45 7.74 8.96
C GLY A 11 1.32 8.48 8.28
N HIS A 12 1.63 9.02 7.11
CA HIS A 12 0.65 9.64 6.23
C HIS A 12 1.07 9.43 4.78
N LEU A 13 0.07 9.51 3.89
CA LEU A 13 0.28 9.70 2.46
C LEU A 13 -0.09 11.14 2.15
N ASP A 14 0.65 11.78 1.24
CA ASP A 14 0.45 13.18 0.89
C ASP A 14 -0.87 13.41 0.14
N ALA A 15 -1.39 12.37 -0.51
CA ALA A 15 -2.65 12.41 -1.24
C ALA A 15 -3.38 11.06 -1.21
N THR A 16 -4.71 11.11 -1.21
CA THR A 16 -5.60 9.95 -1.41
C THR A 16 -6.05 9.81 -2.87
N SER A 17 -5.91 10.86 -3.66
CA SER A 17 -6.11 10.87 -5.12
C SER A 17 -4.79 11.22 -5.79
N CYS A 18 -4.23 10.27 -6.52
CA CYS A 18 -2.90 10.39 -7.11
C CYS A 18 -2.97 10.44 -8.63
N ALA A 19 -2.22 11.34 -9.25
CA ALA A 19 -1.99 11.27 -10.69
C ALA A 19 -1.08 10.08 -10.98
N VAL A 20 -1.48 9.19 -11.89
CA VAL A 20 -0.70 7.99 -12.28
C VAL A 20 0.71 8.36 -12.78
N THR A 21 0.88 9.59 -13.27
CA THR A 21 2.17 10.13 -13.75
C THR A 21 3.07 10.68 -12.64
N ARG A 22 2.60 10.72 -11.38
CA ARG A 22 3.35 11.20 -10.22
C ARG A 22 3.51 10.07 -9.19
N PRO A 23 4.61 10.05 -8.44
CA PRO A 23 4.81 9.06 -7.39
C PRO A 23 3.79 9.23 -6.26
N LEU A 24 3.40 8.12 -5.63
CA LEU A 24 2.80 8.14 -4.30
C LEU A 24 3.89 8.52 -3.30
N THR A 25 3.58 9.53 -2.48
CA THR A 25 4.51 10.14 -1.53
C THR A 25 3.90 10.22 -0.15
N GLY A 26 4.75 10.30 0.87
CA GLY A 26 4.34 10.37 2.27
C GLY A 26 5.48 9.96 3.20
N GLU A 27 5.14 9.67 4.45
CA GLU A 27 6.09 9.27 5.47
C GLU A 27 5.53 8.19 6.38
N LEU A 28 6.41 7.33 6.88
CA LEU A 28 6.11 6.30 7.87
C LEU A 28 7.09 6.38 9.04
N LEU A 29 6.60 6.17 10.25
CA LEU A 29 7.35 6.24 11.49
C LEU A 29 7.04 5.01 12.33
N VAL A 30 8.08 4.28 12.74
CA VAL A 30 7.95 3.29 13.82
C VAL A 30 8.03 4.05 15.15
N GLU A 31 6.91 4.20 15.87
CA GLU A 31 6.90 4.86 17.18
C GLU A 31 7.42 3.92 18.28
N SER A 32 6.98 2.65 18.26
CA SER A 32 7.45 1.63 19.20
C SER A 32 7.34 0.23 18.61
N ALA A 33 8.20 -0.69 19.04
CA ALA A 33 8.12 -2.11 18.68
C ALA A 33 8.89 -2.93 19.72
N GLU A 34 8.22 -3.92 20.33
CA GLU A 34 8.80 -4.83 21.34
C GLU A 34 9.87 -5.76 20.77
N VAL A 35 9.82 -6.01 19.47
CA VAL A 35 10.77 -6.84 18.73
C VAL A 35 11.28 -6.08 17.52
N ALA A 36 12.40 -6.54 16.95
CA ALA A 36 12.92 -5.99 15.71
C ALA A 36 11.89 -6.14 14.57
N ILE A 37 11.53 -5.02 13.95
CA ILE A 37 10.83 -5.02 12.65
C ILE A 37 11.93 -5.23 11.63
N LYS A 38 11.91 -6.36 10.88
CA LYS A 38 12.99 -6.73 9.95
C LYS A 38 12.93 -5.99 8.62
N SER A 39 11.73 -5.63 8.20
CA SER A 39 11.47 -4.96 6.94
C SER A 39 10.10 -4.31 6.99
N ILE A 40 9.90 -3.33 6.11
CA ILE A 40 8.60 -2.72 5.85
C ILE A 40 8.43 -2.64 4.34
N GLU A 41 7.36 -3.25 3.84
CA GLU A 41 7.01 -3.26 2.43
C GLU A 41 5.74 -2.45 2.16
N LEU A 42 5.72 -1.76 1.02
CA LEU A 42 4.56 -1.08 0.49
C LEU A 42 4.05 -1.85 -0.74
N GLN A 43 2.78 -2.25 -0.69
CA GLN A 43 2.11 -2.98 -1.77
C GLN A 43 1.10 -2.11 -2.49
N LEU A 44 1.23 -2.05 -3.82
CA LEU A 44 0.22 -1.53 -4.71
C LEU A 44 -0.64 -2.69 -5.20
N VAL A 45 -1.91 -2.68 -4.84
CA VAL A 45 -2.89 -3.69 -5.23
C VAL A 45 -3.96 -3.03 -6.08
N ARG A 46 -4.22 -3.60 -7.25
CA ARG A 46 -5.35 -3.23 -8.10
C ARG A 46 -6.51 -4.15 -7.80
N VAL A 47 -7.69 -3.57 -7.59
CA VAL A 47 -8.92 -4.32 -7.34
C VAL A 47 -9.86 -4.13 -8.50
N GLU A 48 -10.12 -5.19 -9.26
CA GLU A 48 -11.07 -5.16 -10.37
C GLU A 48 -12.38 -5.80 -9.95
N THR A 49 -13.49 -5.12 -10.21
CA THR A 49 -14.85 -5.63 -9.98
C THR A 49 -15.62 -5.63 -11.29
N CYS A 50 -16.12 -6.79 -11.69
CA CYS A 50 -16.97 -6.96 -12.86
C CYS A 50 -18.37 -7.40 -12.43
N GLY A 51 -19.39 -6.67 -12.86
CA GLY A 51 -20.80 -7.00 -12.67
C GLY A 51 -21.40 -7.69 -13.89
N CYS A 52 -22.17 -8.75 -13.67
CA CYS A 52 -23.01 -9.40 -14.66
C CYS A 52 -24.42 -9.63 -14.09
N ALA A 53 -25.33 -10.19 -14.90
CA ALA A 53 -26.69 -10.47 -14.46
C ALA A 53 -26.77 -11.41 -13.22
N GLU A 54 -25.72 -12.19 -12.97
CA GLU A 54 -25.63 -13.18 -11.89
C GLU A 54 -24.98 -12.62 -10.61
N GLY A 55 -24.46 -11.39 -10.64
CA GLY A 55 -23.83 -10.73 -9.49
C GLY A 55 -22.54 -10.00 -9.82
N TYR A 56 -21.70 -9.80 -8.81
CA TYR A 56 -20.40 -9.14 -8.94
C TYR A 56 -19.26 -10.10 -8.63
N ALA A 57 -18.27 -10.17 -9.51
CA ALA A 57 -16.98 -10.79 -9.25
C ALA A 57 -15.97 -9.70 -8.91
N ARG A 58 -15.10 -9.96 -7.92
CA ARG A 58 -14.04 -9.05 -7.49
C ARG A 58 -12.73 -9.81 -7.43
N ASP A 59 -11.69 -9.26 -8.03
CA ASP A 59 -10.34 -9.82 -7.99
C ASP A 59 -9.33 -8.76 -7.54
N ALA A 60 -8.30 -9.20 -6.81
CA ALA A 60 -7.23 -8.35 -6.30
C ALA A 60 -5.89 -8.83 -6.85
N THR A 61 -5.25 -7.99 -7.66
CA THR A 61 -3.95 -8.27 -8.27
C THR A 61 -2.88 -7.42 -7.61
N GLU A 62 -1.81 -8.03 -7.08
CA GLU A 62 -0.61 -7.30 -6.69
C GLU A 62 0.07 -6.75 -7.95
N ILE A 63 0.23 -5.43 -8.02
CA ILE A 63 0.88 -4.74 -9.13
C ILE A 63 2.35 -4.50 -8.85
N GLN A 64 2.68 -4.14 -7.61
CA GLN A 64 4.03 -3.84 -7.19
C GLN A 64 4.17 -4.03 -5.69
N ASN A 65 5.31 -4.58 -5.27
CA ASN A 65 5.77 -4.60 -3.89
C ASN A 65 7.14 -3.93 -3.85
N ILE A 66 7.31 -2.92 -2.99
CA ILE A 66 8.62 -2.31 -2.75
C ILE A 66 8.95 -2.40 -1.26
N GLN A 67 10.22 -2.65 -0.96
CA GLN A 67 10.72 -2.56 0.41
C GLN A 67 11.16 -1.11 0.68
N ILE A 68 10.60 -0.49 1.72
CA ILE A 68 10.92 0.89 2.12
C ILE A 68 11.82 0.96 3.36
N ALA A 69 11.98 -0.14 4.10
CA ALA A 69 12.92 -0.26 5.19
C ALA A 69 13.40 -1.72 5.35
N GLU A 70 14.64 -1.91 5.81
CA GLU A 70 15.29 -3.21 6.02
C GLU A 70 16.17 -3.18 7.28
N GLY A 71 16.34 -4.34 7.92
CA GLY A 71 17.08 -4.48 9.17
C GLY A 71 16.19 -4.19 10.36
N ASP A 72 16.76 -4.08 11.58
CA ASP A 72 15.99 -3.62 12.75
C ASP A 72 15.62 -2.14 12.58
N VAL A 73 14.43 -1.90 12.02
CA VAL A 73 13.99 -0.56 11.64
C VAL A 73 14.00 0.37 12.86
N CYS A 74 14.70 1.50 12.70
CA CYS A 74 14.86 2.48 13.77
C CYS A 74 13.51 3.03 14.23
N ARG A 75 13.31 3.09 15.55
CA ARG A 75 12.16 3.81 16.12
C ARG A 75 12.44 5.30 16.14
N GLY A 76 11.42 6.12 15.92
CA GLY A 76 11.53 7.58 15.90
C GLY A 76 12.18 8.17 14.65
N LEU A 77 12.59 7.35 13.67
CA LEU A 77 13.11 7.79 12.38
C LEU A 77 11.99 7.80 11.34
N SER A 78 11.76 8.96 10.71
CA SER A 78 10.81 9.07 9.59
C SER A 78 11.39 8.39 8.34
N ILE A 79 10.63 7.49 7.75
CA ILE A 79 10.94 6.72 6.55
C ILE A 79 10.12 7.32 5.40
N PRO A 80 10.75 7.90 4.38
CA PRO A 80 10.03 8.49 3.26
C PRO A 80 9.38 7.41 2.40
N ILE A 81 8.14 7.64 2.00
CA ILE A 81 7.43 6.84 0.99
C ILE A 81 7.63 7.53 -0.36
N TYR A 82 8.11 6.77 -1.35
CA TYR A 82 8.22 7.23 -2.72
C TYR A 82 8.03 6.05 -3.68
N MET A 83 6.79 5.83 -4.12
CA MET A 83 6.43 4.74 -5.03
C MET A 83 6.02 5.30 -6.39
N VAL A 84 6.80 5.01 -7.42
CA VAL A 84 6.44 5.32 -8.81
C VAL A 84 5.45 4.27 -9.32
N PHE A 85 4.28 4.70 -9.76
CA PHE A 85 3.30 3.79 -10.36
C PHE A 85 3.85 3.15 -11.65
N PRO A 86 3.85 1.81 -11.77
CA PRO A 86 4.42 1.14 -12.93
C PRO A 86 3.58 1.39 -14.18
N ARG A 87 4.24 1.87 -15.23
CA ARG A 87 3.62 2.08 -16.55
C ARG A 87 3.04 0.76 -17.06
N LEU A 88 1.92 0.83 -17.78
CA LEU A 88 1.17 -0.32 -18.35
C LEU A 88 0.48 -1.23 -17.33
N PHE A 89 0.86 -1.17 -16.05
CA PHE A 89 0.24 -1.98 -14.99
C PHE A 89 -0.64 -1.14 -14.04
N THR A 90 -0.75 0.17 -14.29
CA THR A 90 -1.60 1.09 -13.54
C THR A 90 -2.46 1.92 -14.47
N CYS A 91 -3.66 2.25 -14.02
CA CYS A 91 -4.63 3.10 -14.70
C CYS A 91 -5.38 3.98 -13.67
N PRO A 92 -6.08 5.04 -14.10
CA PRO A 92 -6.96 5.79 -13.22
C PRO A 92 -8.08 4.92 -12.66
N THR A 93 -8.50 5.20 -11.42
CA THR A 93 -9.68 4.57 -10.82
C THR A 93 -10.92 4.86 -11.66
N LEU A 94 -11.68 3.82 -11.99
CA LEU A 94 -12.94 3.91 -12.71
C LEU A 94 -14.04 3.28 -11.86
N GLU A 95 -15.14 3.99 -11.68
CA GLU A 95 -16.32 3.47 -10.99
C GLU A 95 -17.55 3.60 -11.88
N THR A 96 -18.07 2.47 -12.33
CA THR A 96 -19.34 2.37 -13.08
C THR A 96 -20.23 1.30 -12.44
N THR A 97 -21.44 1.13 -12.98
CA THR A 97 -22.39 0.12 -12.49
C THR A 97 -21.82 -1.30 -12.62
N ASN A 98 -21.28 -1.67 -13.77
CA ASN A 98 -20.88 -3.05 -14.06
C ASN A 98 -19.36 -3.26 -14.09
N PHE A 99 -18.56 -2.19 -13.94
CA PHE A 99 -17.12 -2.32 -13.92
C PHE A 99 -16.48 -1.28 -13.01
N LYS A 100 -15.58 -1.74 -12.14
CA LYS A 100 -14.77 -0.89 -11.26
C LYS A 100 -13.32 -1.37 -11.26
N VAL A 101 -12.36 -0.44 -11.24
CA VAL A 101 -10.92 -0.71 -11.11
C VAL A 101 -10.23 0.42 -10.36
#